data_AF-A0A9Q8Y0N9-F1
#
_entry.id   AF-A0A9Q8Y0N9-F1
#
_cell.length_a   1.000
_cell.length_b   1.000
_cell.length_c   1.000
_cell.angle_alpha   90.00
_cell.angle_beta   90.00
_cell.angle_gamma   90.00
#
_symmetry.space_group_name_H-M   'P 1'
#
loop_
_entity.id
_entity.type
_entity.pdbx_description
1 polymer ?
#
loop_
_entity_poly.entity_id
_entity_poly.type
_entity_poly.pdbx_seq_one_letter_code
_entity_poly.pdbx_strand_id
1 'polypeptide(L)'
;MKKTKLQIMREKADMTIEQLAMNALMIQVVELNRYYNSLENFECSVANTVELLEKREVNGMRDIENSNWEYVAQALGCSVDELVE
;
A
#
# COMPACT_ATOMS: atom_id res chain seq x y z
N MET A 1 -21.73 -1.03 3.80
CA MET A 1 -20.49 -0.84 4.58
C MET A 1 -19.96 0.55 4.31
N LYS A 2 -19.40 1.24 5.30
CA LYS A 2 -18.73 2.53 5.11
C LYS A 2 -17.35 2.26 4.50
N LYS A 3 -16.94 3.04 3.49
CA LYS A 3 -15.59 2.97 2.93
C LYS A 3 -14.58 3.51 3.94
N THR A 4 -13.42 2.87 4.04
CA THR A 4 -12.32 3.34 4.89
C THR A 4 -11.54 4.47 4.22
N LYS A 5 -10.75 5.23 4.99
CA LYS A 5 -9.87 6.28 4.44
C LYS A 5 -8.94 5.75 3.35
N LEU A 6 -8.36 4.55 3.53
CA LEU A 6 -7.53 3.89 2.52
C LEU A 6 -8.30 3.69 1.21
N GLN A 7 -9.50 3.12 1.27
CA GLN A 7 -10.33 2.88 0.10
C GLN A 7 -10.71 4.19 -0.59
N ILE A 8 -11.09 5.21 0.18
CA ILE A 8 -11.46 6.53 -0.36
C ILE A 8 -10.29 7.18 -1.09
N MET A 9 -9.09 7.15 -0.50
CA MET A 9 -7.90 7.77 -1.08
C MET A 9 -7.45 7.04 -2.35
N ARG A 10 -7.49 5.70 -2.36
CA ARG A 10 -7.21 4.90 -3.55
C ARG A 10 -8.16 5.20 -4.71
N GLU A 11 -9.47 5.21 -4.44
CA GLU A 11 -10.47 5.52 -5.46
C GLU A 11 -10.35 6.96 -5.96
N LYS A 12 -9.98 7.92 -5.09
CA LYS A 12 -9.72 9.31 -5.47
C LYS A 12 -8.49 9.44 -6.38
N ALA A 13 -7.50 8.55 -6.21
CA ALA A 13 -6.33 8.46 -7.07
C ALA A 13 -6.58 7.66 -8.38
N ASP A 14 -7.81 7.18 -8.60
CA ASP A 14 -8.20 6.35 -9.76
C ASP A 14 -7.32 5.09 -9.91
N MET A 15 -6.97 4.46 -8.79
CA MET A 15 -6.13 3.26 -8.76
C MET A 15 -6.94 2.01 -8.40
N THR A 16 -6.64 0.89 -9.06
CA THR A 16 -7.02 -0.43 -8.54
C THR A 16 -6.16 -0.79 -7.33
N ILE A 17 -6.58 -1.79 -6.56
CA ILE A 17 -5.84 -2.21 -5.37
C ILE A 17 -4.49 -2.85 -5.74
N GLU A 18 -4.44 -3.52 -6.89
CA GLU A 18 -3.23 -4.09 -7.49
C GLU A 18 -2.27 -2.98 -7.91
N GLN A 19 -2.77 -1.91 -8.55
CA GLN A 19 -1.95 -0.77 -8.92
C GLN A 19 -1.35 -0.08 -7.70
N LEU A 20 -2.14 0.10 -6.63
CA LEU A 20 -1.64 0.64 -5.38
C LEU A 20 -0.54 -0.25 -4.78
N ALA A 21 -0.77 -1.56 -4.72
CA ALA A 21 0.21 -2.53 -4.22
C ALA A 21 1.51 -2.49 -5.02
N MET A 22 1.43 -2.51 -6.36
CA MET A 22 2.59 -2.43 -7.25
C MET A 22 3.35 -1.13 -7.06
N ASN A 23 2.67 0.02 -7.00
CA ASN A 23 3.30 1.32 -6.84
C ASN A 23 4.03 1.44 -5.50
N ALA A 24 3.40 1.02 -4.40
CA ALA A 24 4.02 1.02 -3.07
C ALA A 24 5.27 0.13 -3.04
N LEU A 25 5.21 -1.07 -3.63
CA LEU A 25 6.37 -1.97 -3.71
C LEU A 25 7.49 -1.41 -4.59
N MET A 26 7.17 -0.75 -5.71
CA MET A 26 8.18 -0.11 -6.55
C MET A 26 8.93 1.01 -5.81
N ILE A 27 8.20 1.86 -5.08
CA ILE A 27 8.80 2.90 -4.24
C ILE A 27 9.75 2.27 -3.22
N GLN A 28 9.28 1.26 -2.50
CA GLN A 28 10.08 0.53 -1.51
C GLN A 28 11.37 -0.05 -2.11
N VAL A 29 11.28 -0.65 -3.31
CA VAL A 29 12.44 -1.22 -4.01
C VAL A 29 13.47 -0.14 -4.36
N VAL A 30 13.01 1.01 -4.87
CA VAL A 30 13.88 2.13 -5.25
C VAL A 30 14.55 2.74 -4.02
N GLU A 31 13.79 3.04 -2.97
CA GLU A 31 14.29 3.78 -1.81
C GLU A 31 15.19 2.94 -0.91
N LEU A 32 14.87 1.66 -0.69
CA LEU A 32 15.69 0.81 0.16
C LEU A 32 17.00 0.38 -0.52
N ASN A 33 17.16 0.68 -1.82
CA ASN A 33 18.28 0.22 -2.66
C ASN A 33 18.59 -1.27 -2.42
N ARG A 34 17.55 -2.03 -2.03
CA ARG A 34 17.62 -3.44 -1.67
C ARG A 34 17.65 -4.18 -2.99
N TYR A 35 18.87 -4.26 -3.53
CA TYR A 35 19.37 -5.29 -4.42
C TYR A 35 18.32 -6.37 -4.74
N TYR A 36 17.77 -6.32 -5.96
CA TYR A 36 17.81 -7.35 -7.02
C TYR A 36 17.95 -8.86 -6.67
N ASN A 37 17.68 -9.27 -5.43
CA ASN A 37 17.32 -10.64 -5.05
C ASN A 37 15.79 -10.79 -4.97
N SER A 38 15.02 -9.71 -5.21
CA SER A 38 13.58 -9.62 -4.93
C SER A 38 12.67 -9.69 -6.16
N LEU A 39 13.18 -9.55 -7.38
CA LEU A 39 12.35 -9.75 -8.59
C LEU A 39 11.83 -11.18 -8.69
N GLU A 40 12.59 -12.16 -8.19
CA GLU A 40 12.21 -13.58 -8.18
C GLU A 40 10.90 -13.84 -7.41
N ASN A 41 10.46 -12.91 -6.55
CA ASN A 41 9.22 -13.01 -5.78
C ASN A 41 8.34 -11.75 -5.87
N PHE A 42 8.53 -10.91 -6.88
CA PHE A 42 7.78 -9.64 -6.98
C PHE A 42 6.27 -9.88 -7.12
N GLU A 43 5.86 -10.83 -7.98
CA GLU A 43 4.45 -11.19 -8.15
C GLU A 43 3.82 -11.70 -6.84
N CYS A 44 4.54 -12.55 -6.09
CA CYS A 44 4.10 -13.03 -4.77
C CYS A 44 3.99 -11.87 -3.77
N SER A 45 4.92 -10.91 -3.82
CA SER A 45 4.90 -9.72 -2.97
C SER A 45 3.72 -8.81 -3.28
N VAL A 46 3.36 -8.65 -4.57
CA VAL A 46 2.17 -7.91 -5.00
C VAL A 46 0.91 -8.59 -4.46
N ALA A 47 0.75 -9.90 -4.64
CA ALA A 47 -0.42 -10.64 -4.17
C ALA A 47 -0.61 -10.52 -2.63
N ASN A 48 0.47 -10.70 -1.87
CA ASN A 48 0.44 -10.53 -0.41
C ASN A 48 0.08 -9.10 0.00
N THR A 49 0.55 -8.11 -0.75
CA THR A 49 0.25 -6.69 -0.49
C THR A 49 -1.20 -6.38 -0.83
N VAL A 50 -1.75 -6.94 -1.92
CA VAL A 50 -3.18 -6.82 -2.26
C VAL A 50 -4.04 -7.39 -1.13
N GLU A 51 -3.78 -8.62 -0.68
CA GLU A 51 -4.56 -9.25 0.41
C GLU A 51 -4.51 -8.40 1.69
N LEU A 52 -3.34 -7.83 2.00
CA LEU A 52 -3.19 -6.93 3.13
C LEU A 52 -4.05 -5.66 2.95
N LEU A 53 -3.98 -5.01 1.79
CA LEU A 53 -4.73 -3.79 1.50
C LEU A 53 -6.25 -4.05 1.53
N GLU A 54 -6.72 -5.15 0.94
CA GLU A 54 -8.15 -5.53 0.95
C GLU A 54 -8.67 -5.68 2.39
N LYS A 55 -7.90 -6.37 3.25
CA LYS A 55 -8.24 -6.49 4.67
C LYS A 55 -8.29 -5.13 5.36
N ARG A 56 -7.45 -4.17 4.98
CA ARG A 56 -7.46 -2.82 5.55
C ARG A 56 -8.55 -1.94 4.97
N GLU A 57 -8.97 -2.16 3.73
CA GLU A 57 -10.13 -1.47 3.18
C GLU A 57 -11.43 -1.82 3.92
N VAL A 58 -11.49 -3.01 4.53
CA VAL A 58 -12.61 -3.46 5.37
C VAL A 58 -12.45 -3.04 6.83
N ASN A 59 -11.27 -3.21 7.42
CA ASN A 59 -11.07 -3.09 8.87
C ASN A 59 -10.52 -1.74 9.35
N GLY A 60 -10.06 -0.91 8.42
CA GLY A 60 -9.33 0.33 8.68
C GLY A 60 -7.85 0.09 9.01
N MET A 61 -7.07 1.15 8.85
CA MET A 61 -5.67 1.20 9.28
C MET A 61 -5.62 1.74 10.71
N ARG A 62 -5.02 0.96 11.63
CA ARG A 62 -4.94 1.29 13.06
C ARG A 62 -3.53 1.33 13.61
N ASP A 63 -2.59 0.74 12.87
CA ASP A 63 -1.22 0.55 13.32
C ASP A 63 -0.29 1.30 12.38
N ILE A 64 0.30 2.37 12.89
CA ILE A 64 1.14 3.33 12.18
C ILE A 64 2.60 2.84 12.12
N GLU A 65 2.97 1.84 12.93
CA GLU A 65 4.37 1.40 13.08
C GLU A 65 4.83 0.48 11.95
N ASN A 66 3.90 0.00 11.11
CA ASN A 66 4.28 -0.76 9.93
C ASN A 66 4.83 0.18 8.85
N SER A 67 6.16 0.14 8.69
CA SER A 67 6.90 0.90 7.66
C SER A 67 6.38 0.74 6.23
N ASN A 68 5.63 -0.33 5.91
CA ASN A 68 5.03 -0.46 4.59
C ASN A 68 3.94 0.58 4.31
N TRP A 69 3.34 1.16 5.36
CA TRP A 69 2.32 2.21 5.19
C TRP A 69 2.88 3.52 4.68
N GLU A 70 4.16 3.80 4.94
CA GLU A 70 4.83 4.97 4.39
C GLU A 70 4.82 4.92 2.86
N TYR A 71 5.18 3.78 2.27
CA TYR A 71 5.16 3.60 0.81
C TYR A 71 3.75 3.59 0.23
N VAL A 72 2.75 3.08 0.96
CA VAL A 72 1.33 3.15 0.54
C VAL A 72 0.84 4.59 0.53
N ALA A 73 1.16 5.37 1.57
CA ALA A 73 0.81 6.79 1.65
C ALA A 73 1.50 7.59 0.53
N GLN A 74 2.79 7.33 0.29
CA GLN A 74 3.54 7.95 -0.79
C GLN A 74 2.98 7.60 -2.18
N ALA A 75 2.56 6.35 -2.40
CA ALA A 75 1.91 5.93 -3.65
C ALA A 75 0.57 6.65 -3.88
N LEU A 76 -0.14 7.02 -2.81
CA LEU A 76 -1.38 7.79 -2.85
C LEU A 76 -1.17 9.31 -2.81
N GLY A 77 0.07 9.77 -2.67
CA GLY A 77 0.39 11.19 -2.51
C GLY A 77 -0.18 11.81 -1.23
N CYS A 78 -0.25 11.04 -0.14
CA CYS A 78 -0.72 11.49 1.16
C CYS A 78 0.24 11.10 2.31
N SER A 79 -0.13 11.47 3.53
CA SER A 79 0.56 11.04 4.76
C SER A 79 -0.08 9.78 5.37
N VAL A 80 0.68 9.04 6.18
CA VAL A 80 0.16 7.87 6.89
C VAL A 80 -0.98 8.26 7.85
N ASP A 81 -0.87 9.42 8.50
CA ASP A 81 -1.91 9.95 9.41
C ASP A 81 -3.25 10.17 8.71
N GLU A 82 -3.24 10.51 7.42
CA GLU A 82 -4.46 10.63 6.61
C GLU A 82 -5.11 9.28 6.29
N LEU A 83 -4.37 8.18 6.40
CA LEU A 83 -4.89 6.82 6.16
C LEU A 83 -5.40 6.14 7.43
N VAL A 84 -4.90 6.54 8.61
CA VAL A 84 -5.32 6.00 9.91
C VAL A 84 -6.75 6.43 10.26
N GLU A 85 -7.55 5.51 10.79
CA GLU A 85 -8.91 5.79 11.29
C GLU A 85 -8.98 5.97 12.80
#